data_AF-A0A836XJH8-F1
#
_entry.id   AF-A0A836XJH8-F1
#
_cell.length_a   1.000
_cell.length_b   1.000
_cell.length_c   1.000
_cell.angle_alpha   90.00
_cell.angle_beta   90.00
_cell.angle_gamma   90.00
#
_symmetry.space_group_name_H-M   'P 1'
#
loop_
_entity.id
_entity.type
_entity.pdbx_description
1 polymer ?
#
loop_
_entity_poly.entity_id
_entity_poly.type
_entity_poly.pdbx_seq_one_letter_code
_entity_poly.pdbx_strand_id
1 'polypeptide(L)'
;MARAYTPEQLQLHLIDPKTTELVSFEDDPHVMGEIGGFAEDAIEILEEAVEEMQRRYKLLKEHKAKDISAYKTAEVELDREDLPWRVLVLDEYADLTSDNEDRKTIEKSLRRLAQKAWVCGIHVIVATQKISAIIISTTIRSNLPVQLALRVNSATDSRIVMDEGEAEALGGKRRCISKMH
;
A
#
# COMPACT_ATOMS: atom_id res chain seq x y z
N MET A 1 14.93 3.95 0.95
CA MET A 1 14.34 3.09 2.00
C MET A 1 14.69 1.62 1.76
N ALA A 2 14.58 1.12 0.52
CA ALA A 2 15.03 -0.24 0.16
C ALA A 2 16.51 -0.52 0.49
N ARG A 3 17.44 0.41 0.21
CA ARG A 3 18.88 0.25 0.52
C ARG A 3 19.27 -0.03 1.99
N ALA A 4 18.35 0.13 2.94
CA ALA A 4 18.59 -0.19 4.35
C ALA A 4 18.24 -1.65 4.71
N TYR A 5 17.60 -2.37 3.80
CA TYR A 5 17.13 -3.74 3.96
C TYR A 5 17.66 -4.59 2.80
N THR A 6 17.75 -5.90 3.00
CA THR A 6 18.02 -6.85 1.91
C THR A 6 16.69 -7.33 1.28
N PRO A 7 16.70 -7.91 0.07
CA PRO A 7 15.52 -8.51 -0.55
C PRO A 7 14.81 -9.57 0.32
N GLU A 8 15.57 -10.27 1.16
CA GLU A 8 15.04 -11.26 2.12
C GLU A 8 14.32 -10.59 3.30
N GLN A 9 14.61 -9.31 3.57
CA GLN A 9 13.99 -8.54 4.63
C GLN A 9 12.81 -7.69 4.15
N LEU A 10 12.83 -7.25 2.89
CA LEU A 10 11.84 -6.37 2.29
C LEU A 10 11.57 -6.76 0.84
N GLN A 11 10.30 -6.92 0.51
CA GLN A 11 9.81 -7.19 -0.84
C GLN A 11 8.83 -6.10 -1.26
N LEU A 12 8.90 -5.72 -2.54
CA LEU A 12 8.08 -4.69 -3.16
C LEU A 12 7.21 -5.32 -4.25
N HIS A 13 5.93 -4.98 -4.25
CA HIS A 13 5.05 -5.22 -5.40
C HIS A 13 4.63 -3.87 -5.94
N LEU A 14 4.90 -3.63 -7.23
CA LEU A 14 4.72 -2.34 -7.86
C LEU A 14 3.67 -2.45 -8.95
N ILE A 15 2.72 -1.52 -8.96
CA ILE A 15 1.74 -1.33 -10.03
C ILE A 15 1.86 0.11 -10.53
N ASP A 16 2.19 0.27 -11.80
CA ASP A 16 2.33 1.56 -12.51
C ASP A 16 1.64 1.47 -13.88
N PRO A 17 0.35 1.84 -13.97
CA PRO A 17 -0.40 1.75 -15.21
C PRO A 17 0.08 2.71 -16.30
N LYS A 18 0.95 3.67 -15.96
CA LYS A 18 1.52 4.63 -16.92
C LYS A 18 2.92 4.23 -17.37
N THR A 19 3.56 3.28 -16.71
CA THR A 19 4.93 2.83 -17.00
C THR A 19 5.91 4.00 -17.06
N THR A 20 5.83 4.90 -16.08
CA THR A 20 6.58 6.16 -16.08
C THR A 20 7.53 6.27 -14.91
N GLU A 21 6.99 6.18 -13.69
CA GLU A 21 7.73 6.51 -12.47
C GLU A 21 8.38 5.27 -11.85
N LEU A 22 7.75 4.09 -11.97
CA LEU A 22 8.23 2.88 -11.32
C LEU A 22 9.11 2.00 -12.21
N VAL A 23 9.14 2.22 -13.53
CA VAL A 23 9.94 1.42 -14.48
C VAL A 23 11.43 1.36 -14.12
N SER A 24 11.97 2.40 -13.47
CA SER A 24 13.37 2.40 -13.01
C SER A 24 13.69 1.36 -11.93
N PHE A 25 12.68 0.71 -11.36
CA PHE A 25 12.80 -0.32 -10.33
C PHE A 25 12.66 -1.75 -10.89
N GLU A 26 12.46 -1.93 -12.20
CA GLU A 26 12.21 -3.23 -12.83
C GLU A 26 13.34 -4.24 -12.53
N ASP A 27 14.60 -3.79 -12.51
CA ASP A 27 15.77 -4.62 -12.17
C ASP A 27 16.15 -4.60 -10.67
N ASP A 28 15.36 -3.97 -9.80
CA ASP A 28 15.67 -3.90 -8.37
C ASP A 28 15.38 -5.25 -7.70
N PRO A 29 16.34 -5.84 -6.96
CA PRO A 29 16.18 -7.18 -6.39
C PRO A 29 15.10 -7.27 -5.30
N HIS A 30 14.59 -6.14 -4.79
CA HIS A 30 13.46 -6.14 -3.86
C HIS A 30 12.11 -6.27 -4.59
N VAL A 31 12.04 -5.98 -5.89
CA VAL A 31 10.81 -6.03 -6.67
C VAL A 31 10.46 -7.49 -6.98
N MET A 32 9.25 -7.87 -6.62
CA MET A 32 8.72 -9.21 -6.80
C MET A 32 7.91 -9.27 -8.09
N GLY A 33 8.41 -10.05 -9.05
CA GLY A 33 7.77 -10.20 -10.35
C GLY A 33 7.91 -8.97 -11.25
N GLU A 34 7.08 -8.90 -12.29
CA GLU A 34 7.02 -7.74 -13.18
C GLU A 34 6.19 -6.61 -12.55
N ILE A 35 6.46 -5.38 -12.98
CA ILE A 35 5.66 -4.22 -12.56
C ILE A 35 4.30 -4.31 -13.26
N GLY A 36 3.22 -4.39 -12.48
CA GLY A 36 1.86 -4.47 -13.01
C GLY A 36 1.50 -3.20 -13.78
N GLY A 37 0.94 -3.37 -14.97
CA GLY A 37 0.55 -2.28 -15.87
C GLY A 37 -0.96 -2.08 -15.96
N PHE A 38 -1.76 -3.02 -15.46
CA PHE A 38 -3.20 -3.04 -15.66
C PHE A 38 -3.97 -3.31 -14.36
N ALA A 39 -5.29 -3.12 -14.41
CA ALA A 39 -6.16 -3.32 -13.25
C ALA A 39 -6.18 -4.79 -12.82
N GLU A 40 -6.09 -5.72 -13.77
CA GLU A 40 -6.04 -7.16 -13.54
C GLU A 40 -4.80 -7.55 -12.73
N ASP A 41 -3.64 -6.99 -13.06
CA ASP A 41 -2.39 -7.20 -12.31
C ASP A 41 -2.54 -6.70 -10.86
N ALA A 42 -3.17 -5.53 -10.69
CA ALA A 42 -3.43 -4.97 -9.37
C ALA A 42 -4.36 -5.85 -8.54
N ILE A 43 -5.40 -6.42 -9.18
CA ILE A 43 -6.33 -7.35 -8.53
C ILE A 43 -5.59 -8.60 -8.07
N GLU A 44 -4.81 -9.22 -8.95
CA GLU A 44 -4.04 -10.43 -8.65
C GLU A 44 -3.08 -10.20 -7.47
N ILE A 45 -2.23 -9.17 -7.56
CA ILE A 45 -1.25 -8.83 -6.50
C ILE A 45 -1.96 -8.55 -5.16
N LEU A 46 -3.08 -7.83 -5.18
CA LEU A 46 -3.82 -7.52 -3.95
C LEU A 46 -4.49 -8.76 -3.35
N GLU A 47 -5.01 -9.67 -4.17
CA GLU A 47 -5.59 -10.93 -3.71
C GLU A 47 -4.52 -11.85 -3.12
N GLU A 48 -3.37 -11.99 -3.77
CA GLU A 48 -2.21 -12.72 -3.24
C GLU A 48 -1.75 -12.13 -1.90
N ALA A 49 -1.69 -10.80 -1.78
CA ALA A 49 -1.33 -10.17 -0.52
C ALA A 49 -2.35 -10.43 0.59
N VAL A 50 -3.65 -10.53 0.25
CA VAL A 50 -4.70 -10.92 1.20
C VAL A 50 -4.52 -12.36 1.66
N GLU A 51 -4.16 -13.28 0.76
CA GLU A 51 -3.89 -14.68 1.09
C GLU A 51 -2.65 -14.82 1.97
N GLU A 52 -1.55 -14.16 1.61
CA GLU A 52 -0.33 -14.12 2.40
C GLU A 52 -0.58 -13.51 3.78
N MET A 53 -1.36 -12.43 3.86
CA MET A 53 -1.78 -11.84 5.14
C MET A 53 -2.47 -12.89 6.03
N GLN A 54 -3.37 -13.69 5.48
CA GLN A 54 -4.09 -14.74 6.22
C GLN A 54 -3.15 -15.87 6.66
N ARG A 55 -2.21 -16.27 5.78
CA ARG A 55 -1.18 -17.27 6.09
C ARG A 55 -0.28 -16.80 7.23
N ARG A 56 0.29 -15.60 7.12
CA ARG A 56 1.12 -14.99 8.17
C ARG A 56 0.37 -14.87 9.48
N TYR A 57 -0.90 -14.46 9.44
CA TYR A 57 -1.71 -14.35 10.66
C TYR A 57 -1.85 -15.69 11.40
N LYS A 58 -2.00 -16.81 10.68
CA LYS A 58 -2.01 -18.16 11.28
C LYS A 58 -0.65 -18.49 11.90
N LEU A 59 0.43 -18.24 11.17
CA LEU A 59 1.79 -18.50 11.61
C LEU A 59 2.17 -17.71 12.87
N LEU A 60 1.82 -16.42 12.92
CA LEU A 60 1.97 -15.58 14.11
C LEU A 60 1.25 -16.18 15.32
N LYS A 61 0.01 -16.64 15.12
CA LYS A 61 -0.79 -17.25 16.19
C LYS A 61 -0.20 -18.56 16.70
N GLU A 62 0.30 -19.41 15.80
CA GLU A 62 0.96 -20.67 16.14
C GLU A 62 2.21 -20.44 16.99
N HIS A 63 3.01 -19.43 16.65
CA HIS A 63 4.22 -19.05 17.36
C HIS A 63 3.96 -18.09 18.53
N LYS A 64 2.68 -17.81 18.85
CA LYS A 64 2.25 -16.86 19.90
C LYS A 64 2.88 -15.47 19.78
N ALA A 65 3.21 -15.06 18.54
CA ALA A 65 3.73 -13.75 18.23
C ALA A 65 2.56 -12.76 18.06
N LYS A 66 2.68 -11.58 18.66
CA LYS A 66 1.67 -10.52 18.57
C LYS A 66 1.70 -9.76 17.23
N ASP A 67 2.86 -9.72 16.58
CA ASP A 67 3.13 -9.01 15.33
C ASP A 67 4.36 -9.63 14.64
N ILE A 68 4.61 -9.23 13.39
CA ILE A 68 5.74 -9.71 12.60
C ILE A 68 7.10 -9.41 13.24
N SER A 69 7.24 -8.27 13.93
CA SER A 69 8.50 -7.91 14.58
C SER A 69 8.81 -8.89 15.71
N ALA A 70 7.81 -9.19 16.54
CA ALA A 70 7.89 -10.18 17.61
C ALA A 70 8.21 -11.57 17.04
N TYR A 71 7.59 -11.96 15.93
CA TYR A 71 7.88 -13.21 15.24
C TYR A 71 9.34 -13.30 14.77
N LYS A 72 9.86 -12.23 14.16
CA LYS A 72 11.24 -12.15 13.67
C LYS A 72 12.28 -12.11 14.80
N THR A 73 11.93 -11.58 15.97
CA THR A 73 12.84 -11.49 17.14
C THR A 73 12.71 -12.63 18.13
N ALA A 74 11.66 -13.47 18.04
CA ALA A 74 11.51 -14.63 18.91
C ALA A 74 12.75 -15.53 18.81
N GLU A 75 13.16 -16.14 19.94
CA GLU A 75 14.31 -17.05 19.99
C GLU A 75 14.22 -18.07 18.85
N VAL A 76 15.37 -18.29 18.21
CA VAL A 76 15.50 -18.99 16.94
C VAL A 76 15.03 -20.45 17.09
N GLU A 77 13.77 -20.71 16.74
CA GLU A 77 13.36 -22.05 16.35
C GLU A 77 14.08 -22.40 15.05
N LEU A 78 14.72 -23.56 15.01
CA LEU A 78 15.56 -24.05 13.91
C LEU A 78 14.81 -24.19 12.56
N ASP A 79 13.50 -24.02 12.54
CA ASP A 79 12.61 -24.22 11.38
C ASP A 79 11.69 -23.00 11.10
N ARG A 80 12.08 -21.81 11.61
CA ARG A 80 11.29 -20.60 11.42
C ARG A 80 11.42 -20.08 9.99
N GLU A 81 10.29 -19.95 9.30
CA GLU A 81 10.23 -19.30 7.99
C GLU A 81 10.60 -17.81 8.10
N ASP A 82 11.38 -17.30 7.14
CA ASP A 82 11.64 -15.87 7.06
C ASP A 82 10.45 -15.15 6.41
N LEU A 83 9.98 -14.10 7.07
CA LEU A 83 8.85 -13.29 6.62
C LEU A 83 9.36 -11.88 6.31
N PRO A 84 9.73 -11.59 5.05
CA PRO A 84 10.06 -10.23 4.63
C PRO A 84 8.87 -9.31 4.86
N TRP A 85 9.13 -8.04 5.19
CA TRP A 85 8.08 -7.03 5.07
C TRP A 85 7.69 -6.92 3.60
N ARG A 86 6.39 -6.78 3.32
CA ARG A 86 5.90 -6.53 1.96
C ARG A 86 5.32 -5.14 1.86
N VAL A 87 5.72 -4.40 0.83
CA VAL A 87 5.15 -3.08 0.51
C VAL A 87 4.54 -3.16 -0.88
N LEU A 88 3.23 -2.97 -0.95
CA LEU A 88 2.49 -2.86 -2.20
C LEU A 88 2.36 -1.38 -2.54
N VAL A 89 2.71 -1.00 -3.76
CA VAL A 89 2.62 0.37 -4.25
C VAL A 89 1.71 0.39 -5.47
N LEU A 90 0.55 1.03 -5.34
CA LEU A 90 -0.36 1.31 -6.44
C LEU A 90 -0.15 2.76 -6.85
N ASP A 91 0.56 2.97 -7.96
CA ASP A 91 0.64 4.30 -8.58
C ASP A 91 -0.60 4.56 -9.44
N GLU A 92 -0.99 5.83 -9.49
CA GLU A 92 -2.18 6.32 -10.18
C GLU A 92 -3.42 5.41 -10.03
N TYR A 93 -3.87 5.23 -8.80
CA TYR A 93 -5.04 4.42 -8.42
C TYR A 93 -6.30 4.70 -9.26
N ALA A 94 -6.46 5.94 -9.72
CA ALA A 94 -7.59 6.34 -10.54
C ALA A 94 -7.65 5.62 -11.90
N ASP A 95 -6.49 5.25 -12.45
CA ASP A 95 -6.40 4.56 -13.74
C ASP A 95 -6.68 3.06 -13.56
N LEU A 96 -6.36 2.49 -12.39
CA LEU A 96 -6.70 1.11 -12.01
C LEU A 96 -8.19 0.92 -11.66
N THR A 97 -8.94 2.00 -11.45
CA THR A 97 -10.32 1.96 -10.95
C THR A 97 -11.35 2.65 -11.86
N SER A 98 -10.98 2.80 -13.13
CA SER A 98 -11.86 3.38 -14.15
C SER A 98 -13.11 2.54 -14.39
N ASP A 99 -12.98 1.21 -14.35
CA ASP A 99 -14.13 0.30 -14.41
C ASP A 99 -14.78 0.11 -13.03
N ASN A 100 -16.11 -0.10 -13.02
CA ASN A 100 -16.85 -0.26 -11.77
C ASN A 100 -16.62 -1.63 -11.10
N GLU A 101 -16.42 -2.69 -11.86
CA GLU A 101 -16.18 -4.04 -11.35
C GLU A 101 -14.77 -4.14 -10.78
N ASP A 102 -13.76 -3.67 -11.50
CA ASP A 102 -12.37 -3.65 -11.05
C ASP A 102 -12.22 -2.85 -9.76
N ARG A 103 -12.82 -1.65 -9.72
CA ARG A 103 -12.81 -0.81 -8.51
C ARG A 103 -13.40 -1.53 -7.30
N LYS A 104 -14.52 -2.24 -7.46
CA LYS A 104 -15.14 -2.98 -6.34
C LYS A 104 -14.22 -4.09 -5.84
N THR A 105 -13.55 -4.80 -6.75
CA THR A 105 -12.63 -5.88 -6.41
C THR A 105 -11.40 -5.33 -5.69
N ILE A 106 -10.77 -4.29 -6.24
CA ILE A 106 -9.62 -3.61 -5.65
C ILE A 106 -9.97 -3.04 -4.26
N GLU A 107 -11.07 -2.29 -4.13
CA GLU A 107 -11.50 -1.74 -2.84
C GLU A 107 -11.78 -2.84 -1.79
N LYS A 108 -12.32 -3.99 -2.22
CA LYS A 108 -12.58 -5.14 -1.34
C LYS A 108 -11.27 -5.70 -0.78
N SER A 109 -10.23 -5.82 -1.59
CA SER A 109 -8.91 -6.31 -1.17
C SER A 109 -8.18 -5.28 -0.31
N LEU A 110 -8.18 -4.00 -0.70
CA LEU A 110 -7.62 -2.90 0.12
C LEU A 110 -8.26 -2.84 1.50
N ARG A 111 -9.58 -2.96 1.60
CA ARG A 111 -10.30 -3.03 2.88
C ARG A 111 -9.84 -4.19 3.75
N ARG A 112 -9.62 -5.37 3.16
CA ARG A 112 -9.15 -6.55 3.92
C ARG A 112 -7.72 -6.34 4.44
N LEU A 113 -6.84 -5.81 3.61
CA LEU A 113 -5.45 -5.51 3.97
C LEU A 113 -5.41 -4.45 5.09
N ALA A 114 -6.09 -3.32 4.91
CA ALA A 114 -6.22 -2.26 5.90
C ALA A 114 -6.51 -2.75 7.33
N GLN A 115 -7.40 -3.74 7.46
CA GLN A 115 -7.86 -4.21 8.77
C GLN A 115 -6.84 -5.08 9.51
N LYS A 116 -5.95 -5.79 8.82
CA LYS A 116 -5.15 -6.88 9.42
C LYS A 116 -3.70 -6.96 8.92
N ALA A 117 -3.35 -6.32 7.82
CA ALA A 117 -2.05 -6.45 7.18
C ALA A 117 -0.89 -5.91 8.04
N TRP A 118 -1.15 -4.87 8.84
CA TRP A 118 -0.11 -4.20 9.63
C TRP A 118 0.55 -5.10 10.69
N VAL A 119 -0.20 -6.03 11.31
CA VAL A 119 0.39 -7.02 12.24
C VAL A 119 1.20 -8.08 11.51
N CYS A 120 0.87 -8.35 10.23
CA CYS A 120 1.53 -9.33 9.38
C CYS A 120 2.68 -8.74 8.55
N GLY A 121 3.04 -7.47 8.77
CA GLY A 121 4.12 -6.80 8.06
C GLY A 121 3.87 -6.58 6.57
N ILE A 122 2.61 -6.41 6.19
CA ILE A 122 2.20 -6.06 4.83
C ILE A 122 1.67 -4.63 4.88
N HIS A 123 2.20 -3.78 4.00
CA HIS A 123 1.87 -2.36 3.92
C HIS A 123 1.41 -2.04 2.51
N VAL A 124 0.40 -1.19 2.39
CA VAL A 124 -0.14 -0.75 1.10
C VAL A 124 0.00 0.75 1.00
N ILE A 125 0.54 1.21 -0.13
CA ILE A 125 0.65 2.61 -0.51
C ILE A 125 -0.20 2.79 -1.75
N VAL A 126 -1.16 3.70 -1.68
CA VAL A 126 -2.03 4.07 -2.80
C VAL A 126 -1.75 5.52 -3.14
N ALA A 127 -1.29 5.78 -4.36
CA ALA A 127 -1.01 7.11 -4.88
C ALA A 127 -1.99 7.44 -6.01
N THR A 128 -2.32 8.72 -6.15
CA THR A 128 -3.15 9.23 -7.25
C THR A 128 -2.86 10.70 -7.48
N GLN A 129 -2.86 11.12 -8.73
CA GLN A 129 -2.82 12.55 -9.09
C GLN A 129 -4.23 13.12 -9.26
N LYS A 130 -5.22 12.26 -9.51
CA LYS A 130 -6.62 12.64 -9.71
C LYS A 130 -7.34 12.69 -8.36
N ILE A 131 -7.58 13.90 -7.87
CA ILE A 131 -8.33 14.15 -6.64
C ILE A 131 -9.82 14.32 -6.99
N SER A 132 -10.62 13.31 -6.67
CA SER A 132 -12.09 13.34 -6.81
C SER A 132 -12.72 12.50 -5.72
N ALA A 133 -13.89 12.89 -5.24
CA ALA A 133 -14.65 12.12 -4.24
C ALA A 133 -15.07 10.73 -4.75
N ILE A 134 -15.09 10.52 -6.08
CA ILE A 134 -15.34 9.21 -6.70
C ILE A 134 -14.13 8.29 -6.56
N ILE A 135 -12.92 8.85 -6.73
CA ILE A 135 -11.65 8.10 -6.69
C ILE A 135 -11.24 7.88 -5.23
N ILE A 136 -11.22 8.95 -4.45
CA ILE A 136 -10.99 8.90 -3.00
C ILE A 136 -12.36 8.77 -2.34
N SER A 137 -12.92 7.56 -2.43
CA SER A 137 -14.22 7.24 -1.86
C SER A 137 -14.17 7.24 -0.33
N THR A 138 -15.33 7.31 0.32
CA THR A 138 -15.44 7.14 1.78
C THR A 138 -14.94 5.75 2.23
N THR A 139 -15.10 4.73 1.38
CA THR A 139 -14.58 3.39 1.62
C THR A 139 -13.05 3.41 1.72
N ILE A 140 -12.37 4.09 0.81
CA ILE A 140 -10.91 4.22 0.85
C ILE A 140 -10.47 4.99 2.09
N ARG A 141 -11.06 6.17 2.37
CA ARG A 141 -10.67 6.98 3.54
C ARG A 141 -10.86 6.27 4.87
N SER A 142 -11.95 5.51 5.02
CA SER A 142 -12.23 4.78 6.27
C SER A 142 -11.34 3.56 6.51
N ASN A 143 -10.65 3.06 5.47
CA ASN A 143 -9.80 1.88 5.58
C ASN A 143 -8.31 2.20 5.46
N LEU A 144 -7.91 3.31 4.83
CA LEU A 144 -6.52 3.76 4.78
C LEU A 144 -6.36 5.02 5.64
N PRO A 145 -6.23 4.87 6.98
CA PRO A 145 -6.32 5.99 7.92
C PRO A 145 -5.10 6.94 7.87
N VAL A 146 -3.97 6.46 7.31
CA VAL A 146 -2.80 7.30 7.07
C VAL A 146 -2.96 7.91 5.68
N GLN A 147 -3.16 9.22 5.64
CA GLN A 147 -3.28 9.98 4.42
C GLN A 147 -2.13 10.97 4.30
N LEU A 148 -1.48 10.97 3.14
CA LEU A 148 -0.42 11.91 2.80
C LEU A 148 -0.89 12.76 1.61
N ALA A 149 -1.09 14.05 1.83
CA ALA A 149 -1.36 15.00 0.75
C ALA A 149 -0.08 15.76 0.41
N LEU A 150 0.38 15.64 -0.84
CA LEU A 150 1.31 16.60 -1.43
C LEU A 150 0.54 17.87 -1.83
N ARG A 151 1.25 18.98 -2.09
CA ARG A 151 0.63 20.27 -2.47
C ARG A 151 -0.47 20.08 -3.53
N VAL A 152 -1.71 20.41 -3.15
CA VAL A 152 -2.90 20.37 -4.00
C VAL A 152 -3.21 21.75 -4.59
N ASN A 153 -4.03 21.80 -5.65
CA ASN A 153 -4.31 23.04 -6.37
C ASN A 153 -5.45 23.88 -5.77
N SER A 154 -6.25 23.33 -4.83
CA SER A 154 -7.37 24.04 -4.21
C SER A 154 -7.72 23.52 -2.80
N ALA A 155 -8.36 24.36 -1.97
CA ALA A 155 -8.91 23.98 -0.66
C ALA A 155 -9.98 22.88 -0.76
N THR A 156 -10.70 22.82 -1.88
CA THR A 156 -11.69 21.75 -2.13
C THR A 156 -10.99 20.41 -2.28
N ASP A 157 -9.90 20.35 -3.05
CA ASP A 157 -9.09 19.14 -3.20
C ASP A 157 -8.44 18.74 -1.88
N SER A 158 -7.97 19.72 -1.10
CA SER A 158 -7.45 19.50 0.25
C SER A 158 -8.50 18.84 1.15
N ARG A 159 -9.75 19.31 1.13
CA ARG A 159 -10.83 18.72 1.94
C ARG A 159 -11.21 17.31 1.48
N ILE A 160 -11.14 17.00 0.19
CA ILE A 160 -11.42 15.64 -0.31
C ILE A 160 -10.39 14.63 0.19
N VAL A 161 -9.12 15.05 0.32
CA VAL A 161 -8.01 14.20 0.75
C VAL A 161 -7.88 14.15 2.27
N MET A 162 -7.94 15.30 2.95
CA MET A 162 -7.52 15.47 4.36
C MET A 162 -8.66 15.83 5.33
N ASP A 163 -9.90 15.93 4.82
CA ASP A 163 -11.08 16.47 5.52
C ASP A 163 -10.93 17.91 6.05
N GLU A 164 -9.82 18.59 5.72
CA GLU A 164 -9.46 19.95 6.13
C GLU A 164 -8.82 20.71 4.95
N GLY A 165 -8.90 22.05 4.96
CA GLY A 165 -8.46 22.91 3.86
C GLY A 165 -6.96 23.25 3.82
N GLU A 166 -6.13 22.64 4.67
CA GLU A 166 -4.77 23.13 4.94
C GLU A 166 -3.71 22.74 3.90
N ALA A 167 -3.94 21.74 3.05
CA ALA A 167 -2.95 21.28 2.06
C ALA A 167 -2.75 22.26 0.89
N GLU A 168 -3.69 23.18 0.65
CA GLU A 168 -3.53 24.26 -0.33
C GLU A 168 -2.50 25.31 0.14
N ALA A 169 -2.40 25.54 1.45
CA ALA A 169 -1.49 26.52 2.04
C ALA A 169 -0.01 26.07 2.06
N LEU A 170 0.28 24.87 1.55
CA LEU A 170 1.63 24.33 1.48
C LEU A 170 2.50 25.08 0.45
N GLY A 171 3.39 25.94 0.95
CA GLY A 171 4.38 26.64 0.14
C GLY A 171 5.46 25.71 -0.45
N GLY A 172 5.56 25.68 -1.78
CA GLY A 172 6.65 25.01 -2.53
C GLY A 172 6.35 23.59 -3.03
N LYS A 173 7.01 23.17 -4.12
CA LYS A 173 7.03 21.77 -4.57
C LYS A 173 7.82 20.96 -3.53
N ARG A 174 7.27 19.83 -3.02
CA ARG A 174 7.84 18.89 -2.02
C ARG A 174 7.44 19.08 -0.55
N ARG A 175 6.45 19.91 -0.21
CA ARG A 175 5.83 19.87 1.14
C ARG A 175 4.61 18.94 1.14
N CYS A 176 4.42 18.24 2.25
CA CYS A 176 3.29 17.34 2.48
C CYS A 176 2.63 17.63 3.84
N ILE A 177 1.35 17.30 3.97
CA ILE A 177 0.67 17.17 5.26
C ILE A 177 0.30 15.70 5.40
N SER A 178 0.55 15.15 6.59
CA SER A 178 0.15 13.80 6.95
C SER A 178 -0.96 13.86 8.00
N LYS A 179 -2.04 13.11 7.81
CA LYS A 179 -3.08 12.91 8.82
C LYS A 179 -3.12 11.43 9.18
N MET A 180 -3.18 11.16 10.48
CA MET A 180 -3.43 9.83 11.03
C MET A 180 -4.74 9.89 11.80
N HIS A 181 -5.69 9.05 11.41
CA HIS A 181 -6.96 8.85 12.09
C HIS A 181 -6.93 7.64 13.04
#